data_AF-A0A2E5DRN1-F1
#
_entry.id   AF-A0A2E5DRN1-F1
#
_cell.length_a   1.000
_cell.length_b   1.000
_cell.length_c   1.000
_cell.angle_alpha   90.00
_cell.angle_beta   90.00
_cell.angle_gamma   90.00
#
_symmetry.space_group_name_H-M   'P 1'
#
loop_
_entity.id
_entity.type
_entity.pdbx_description
1 polymer ?
#
loop_
_entity_poly.entity_id
_entity_poly.type
_entity_poly.pdbx_seq_one_letter_code
_entity_poly.pdbx_strand_id
1 'polypeptide(L)'
;MHKYFLIPVIIFFIIICLLVIYSQYFYVDWKYDFIPESFDPKTERYKEKILPEICDDDAEIKIIKQTNDFIEKRVWKDQAEITNVPSIHAIYFLPCDGEDREFDVNGSINSSIKSINVWFLNKTKNQIINFDKSVDDTTDVTFIRVNKTLKWFIKFNTNENSNKDTGSKIEKIILSNQNLFNNFENKKFIIFFEGREKRISLLNKACGRSRHNGKIAIFYTNGINKKIKSCTKDNLNNSITRTFGESEQTILHEILHTLGVPFECGKNTNFEKTMHVLDNKDDIMNNVSGSLYLDYNNDDYYKHNITNCPDLFNSKFLETIKK
;
A
#
# COMPACT_ATOMS: atom_id res chain seq x y z
N MET A 1 -28.95 -47.35 -26.18
CA MET A 1 -28.90 -46.20 -25.22
C MET A 1 -30.32 -45.76 -24.91
N HIS A 2 -30.69 -45.72 -23.63
CA HIS A 2 -32.06 -45.40 -23.19
C HIS A 2 -32.42 -43.97 -23.60
N LYS A 3 -33.60 -43.76 -24.22
CA LYS A 3 -34.08 -42.44 -24.67
C LYS A 3 -34.10 -41.38 -23.54
N TYR A 4 -34.17 -41.82 -22.28
CA TYR A 4 -34.12 -40.96 -21.09
C TYR A 4 -32.73 -40.34 -20.79
N PHE A 5 -31.65 -40.86 -21.39
CA PHE A 5 -30.30 -40.31 -21.21
C PHE A 5 -29.87 -39.41 -22.37
N LEU A 6 -30.37 -39.69 -23.58
CA LEU A 6 -29.98 -38.97 -24.79
C LEU A 6 -30.54 -37.54 -24.82
N ILE A 7 -31.79 -37.35 -24.39
CA ILE A 7 -32.47 -36.06 -24.44
C ILE A 7 -31.82 -35.03 -23.49
N PRO A 8 -31.53 -35.34 -22.21
CA PRO A 8 -30.84 -34.40 -21.32
C PRO A 8 -29.43 -34.02 -21.80
N VAL A 9 -28.70 -34.99 -22.37
CA VAL A 9 -27.34 -34.75 -22.89
C VAL A 9 -27.37 -33.85 -24.12
N ILE A 10 -28.32 -34.05 -25.04
CA ILE A 10 -28.49 -33.17 -26.20
C ILE A 10 -28.88 -31.76 -25.76
N ILE A 11 -29.80 -31.62 -24.80
CA ILE A 11 -30.20 -30.30 -24.26
C ILE A 11 -28.99 -29.60 -23.61
N PHE A 12 -28.20 -30.31 -22.82
CA PHE A 12 -26.99 -29.76 -22.21
C PHE A 12 -25.98 -29.27 -23.25
N PHE A 13 -25.74 -30.05 -24.31
CA PHE A 13 -24.85 -29.65 -25.40
C PHE A 13 -25.40 -28.45 -26.18
N ILE A 14 -26.71 -28.39 -26.42
CA ILE A 14 -27.34 -27.23 -27.07
C ILE A 14 -27.19 -25.98 -26.20
N ILE A 15 -27.38 -26.08 -24.88
CA ILE A 15 -27.17 -24.97 -23.95
C ILE A 15 -25.71 -24.51 -23.99
N ILE A 16 -24.74 -25.43 -23.94
CA ILE A 16 -23.32 -25.07 -24.05
C ILE A 16 -23.02 -24.40 -25.40
N CYS A 17 -23.50 -24.96 -26.52
CA CYS A 17 -23.29 -24.38 -27.83
C CYS A 17 -23.91 -22.98 -27.95
N LEU A 18 -25.13 -22.77 -27.43
CA LEU A 18 -25.77 -21.46 -27.42
C LEU A 18 -25.02 -20.47 -26.53
N LEU A 19 -24.47 -20.93 -25.39
CA LEU A 19 -23.66 -20.10 -24.49
C LEU A 19 -22.33 -19.72 -25.16
N VAL A 20 -21.68 -20.66 -25.86
CA VAL A 20 -20.46 -20.39 -26.66
C VAL A 20 -20.75 -19.42 -27.80
N ILE A 21 -21.83 -19.60 -28.56
CA ILE A 21 -22.22 -18.70 -29.65
C ILE A 21 -22.59 -17.32 -29.10
N TYR A 22 -23.34 -17.25 -27.99
CA TYR A 22 -23.67 -16.01 -27.31
C TYR A 22 -22.41 -15.26 -26.82
N SER A 23 -21.45 -15.98 -26.24
CA SER A 23 -20.15 -15.44 -25.83
C SER A 23 -19.23 -15.07 -27.00
N GLN A 24 -19.44 -15.61 -28.19
CA GLN A 24 -18.67 -15.25 -29.39
C GLN A 24 -19.26 -14.05 -30.14
N TYR A 25 -20.59 -13.90 -30.17
CA TYR A 25 -21.27 -12.90 -31.01
C TYR A 25 -21.86 -11.71 -30.25
N PHE A 26 -22.34 -11.90 -29.02
CA PHE A 26 -23.06 -10.85 -28.27
C PHE A 26 -22.27 -10.33 -27.06
N TYR A 27 -21.30 -11.10 -26.57
CA TYR A 27 -20.35 -10.66 -25.56
C TYR A 27 -18.99 -10.48 -26.25
N VAL A 28 -18.79 -9.40 -27.00
CA VAL A 28 -17.49 -9.11 -27.65
C VAL A 28 -16.54 -8.37 -26.68
N ASP A 29 -17.10 -7.81 -25.60
CA ASP A 29 -16.39 -6.95 -24.65
C ASP A 29 -15.42 -7.70 -23.73
N TRP A 30 -15.67 -8.98 -23.40
CA TRP A 30 -14.72 -9.76 -22.60
C TRP A 30 -13.38 -9.91 -23.32
N LYS A 31 -13.39 -9.99 -24.65
CA LYS A 31 -12.16 -10.12 -25.44
C LYS A 31 -11.27 -8.92 -25.12
N TYR A 32 -11.82 -7.70 -25.15
CA TYR A 32 -11.14 -6.44 -24.85
C TYR A 32 -10.75 -6.24 -23.37
N ASP A 33 -11.49 -6.83 -22.43
CA ASP A 33 -11.11 -6.82 -21.01
C ASP A 33 -9.87 -7.71 -20.72
N PHE A 34 -9.68 -8.78 -21.50
CA PHE A 34 -8.56 -9.71 -21.37
C PHE A 34 -7.39 -9.44 -22.33
N ILE A 35 -7.54 -8.57 -23.34
CA ILE A 35 -6.41 -8.14 -24.17
C ILE A 35 -5.44 -7.31 -23.30
N PRO A 36 -4.19 -7.76 -23.09
CA PRO A 36 -3.18 -6.94 -22.44
C PRO A 36 -2.93 -5.69 -23.28
N GLU A 37 -2.68 -4.55 -22.64
CA GLU A 37 -2.41 -3.28 -23.35
C GLU A 37 -1.18 -3.35 -24.27
N SER A 38 -0.32 -4.35 -24.01
CA SER A 38 0.79 -4.71 -24.88
C SER A 38 0.34 -5.38 -26.18
N PHE A 39 -0.82 -6.00 -26.29
CA PHE A 39 -1.22 -6.66 -27.54
C PHE A 39 -1.67 -5.64 -28.58
N ASP A 40 -0.95 -5.58 -29.70
CA ASP A 40 -1.29 -4.77 -30.86
C ASP A 40 -2.22 -5.58 -31.80
N PRO A 41 -3.50 -5.22 -31.90
CA PRO A 41 -4.46 -5.96 -32.71
C PRO A 41 -4.23 -5.81 -34.21
N LYS A 42 -3.41 -4.85 -34.67
CA LYS A 42 -3.06 -4.69 -36.09
C LYS A 42 -1.92 -5.61 -36.52
N THR A 43 -1.03 -5.97 -35.58
CA THR A 43 0.15 -6.79 -35.86
C THR A 43 0.07 -8.17 -35.20
N GLU A 44 -1.00 -8.46 -34.44
CA GLU A 44 -1.22 -9.67 -33.64
C GLU A 44 -0.04 -10.02 -32.72
N ARG A 45 0.72 -9.00 -32.29
CA ARG A 45 1.90 -9.17 -31.44
C ARG A 45 1.75 -8.41 -30.14
N TYR A 46 2.30 -8.96 -29.08
CA TYR A 46 2.56 -8.19 -27.87
C TYR A 46 3.71 -7.21 -28.15
N LYS A 47 3.44 -5.90 -28.14
CA LYS A 47 4.39 -4.83 -27.88
C LYS A 47 5.06 -5.14 -26.54
N GLU A 48 6.25 -5.74 -26.61
CA GLU A 48 7.16 -5.74 -25.49
C GLU A 48 7.40 -4.28 -25.11
N LYS A 49 7.12 -3.94 -23.85
CA LYS A 49 7.51 -2.64 -23.30
C LYS A 49 9.03 -2.60 -23.37
N ILE A 50 9.57 -1.77 -24.26
CA ILE A 50 11.01 -1.55 -24.34
C ILE A 50 11.42 -0.93 -23.01
N LEU A 51 12.11 -1.73 -22.20
CA LEU A 51 12.62 -1.29 -20.90
C LEU A 51 13.88 -0.44 -21.15
N PRO A 52 14.06 0.67 -20.41
CA PRO A 52 15.34 1.35 -20.37
C PRO A 52 16.48 0.37 -20.05
N GLU A 53 17.65 0.54 -20.67
CA GLU A 53 18.83 -0.33 -20.41
C GLU A 53 19.24 -0.34 -18.93
N ILE A 54 18.94 0.73 -18.19
CA ILE A 54 19.19 0.84 -16.75
C ILE A 54 18.27 -0.08 -15.91
N CYS A 55 17.20 -0.64 -16.50
CA CYS A 55 16.36 -1.64 -15.87
C CYS A 55 16.94 -3.04 -16.08
N ASP A 56 17.41 -3.65 -14.99
CA ASP A 56 18.05 -4.96 -15.03
C ASP A 56 17.67 -5.75 -13.77
N ASP A 57 16.86 -6.79 -13.96
CA ASP A 57 16.36 -7.67 -12.89
C ASP A 57 17.42 -8.65 -12.38
N ASP A 58 18.49 -8.89 -13.14
CA ASP A 58 19.57 -9.84 -12.84
C ASP A 58 20.80 -9.17 -12.21
N ALA A 59 21.00 -7.87 -12.44
CA ALA A 59 22.06 -7.09 -11.79
C ALA A 59 21.89 -6.97 -10.26
N GLU A 60 22.86 -6.40 -9.56
CA GLU A 60 22.67 -5.98 -8.17
C GLU A 60 21.63 -4.84 -8.06
N ILE A 61 20.94 -4.76 -6.93
CA ILE A 61 19.93 -3.71 -6.70
C ILE A 61 20.62 -2.37 -6.56
N LYS A 62 20.19 -1.39 -7.36
CA LYS A 62 20.70 -0.01 -7.32
C LYS A 62 19.54 0.97 -7.36
N ILE A 63 19.68 2.05 -6.60
CA ILE A 63 18.84 3.24 -6.77
C ILE A 63 19.33 3.95 -8.03
N ILE A 64 18.40 4.29 -8.91
CA ILE A 64 18.67 4.84 -10.23
C ILE A 64 17.89 6.12 -10.44
N LYS A 65 18.26 6.85 -11.48
CA LYS A 65 17.55 8.04 -11.95
C LYS A 65 17.36 7.92 -13.46
N GLN A 66 16.13 8.07 -13.92
CA GLN A 66 15.80 8.18 -15.34
C GLN A 66 15.62 9.64 -15.72
N THR A 67 15.72 9.95 -17.02
CA THR A 67 15.58 11.32 -17.54
C THR A 67 14.25 11.96 -17.15
N ASN A 68 13.17 11.16 -17.11
CA ASN A 68 11.84 11.65 -16.76
C ASN A 68 11.65 11.85 -15.25
N ASP A 69 12.59 11.39 -14.43
CA ASP A 69 12.49 11.55 -12.98
C ASP A 69 12.95 12.95 -12.51
N PHE A 70 13.60 13.75 -13.37
CA PHE A 70 14.08 15.09 -13.04
C PHE A 70 12.94 16.11 -13.06
N ILE A 71 12.14 16.09 -12.01
CA ILE A 71 10.99 16.97 -11.81
C ILE A 71 11.34 18.06 -10.78
N GLU A 72 10.81 19.27 -10.97
CA GLU A 72 11.01 20.38 -10.05
C GLU A 72 10.51 20.00 -8.64
N LYS A 73 11.26 20.41 -7.60
CA LYS A 73 10.95 20.16 -6.17
C LYS A 73 11.01 18.71 -5.69
N ARG A 74 11.32 17.75 -6.57
CA ARG A 74 11.55 16.36 -6.17
C ARG A 74 12.79 16.24 -5.28
N VAL A 75 12.64 15.53 -4.17
CA VAL A 75 13.68 15.29 -3.17
C VAL A 75 14.23 13.87 -3.32
N TRP A 76 15.54 13.73 -3.44
CA TRP A 76 16.23 12.45 -3.67
C TRP A 76 16.91 11.87 -2.43
N LYS A 77 16.96 12.68 -1.39
CA LYS A 77 17.57 12.38 -0.10
C LYS A 77 16.80 13.19 0.93
N ASP A 78 16.50 12.56 2.05
CA ASP A 78 15.86 13.18 3.21
C ASP A 78 16.46 14.55 3.54
N GLN A 79 15.59 15.51 3.79
CA GLN A 79 16.00 16.87 4.11
C GLN A 79 16.48 16.95 5.57
N ALA A 80 17.22 18.00 5.89
CA ALA A 80 17.67 18.20 7.26
C ALA A 80 16.45 18.44 8.17
N GLU A 81 16.44 17.77 9.31
CA GLU A 81 15.34 17.86 10.28
C GLU A 81 15.15 19.29 10.79
N ILE A 82 13.89 19.67 11.00
CA ILE A 82 13.55 20.86 11.81
C ILE A 82 13.66 20.55 13.31
N THR A 83 13.35 19.31 13.71
CA THR A 83 13.33 18.89 15.13
C THR A 83 13.97 17.51 15.30
N ASN A 84 14.58 17.23 16.45
CA ASN A 84 15.16 15.90 16.75
C ASN A 84 14.13 14.89 17.31
N VAL A 85 12.83 15.13 17.10
CA VAL A 85 11.76 14.27 17.63
C VAL A 85 11.56 13.06 16.71
N PRO A 86 11.37 11.83 17.23
CA PRO A 86 11.08 10.66 16.41
C PRO A 86 9.89 10.88 15.47
N SER A 87 10.08 10.61 14.19
CA SER A 87 9.10 10.94 13.14
C SER A 87 8.85 9.79 12.17
N ILE A 88 7.75 9.88 11.43
CA ILE A 88 7.43 8.97 10.32
C ILE A 88 7.74 9.68 9.01
N HIS A 89 8.73 9.18 8.27
CA HIS A 89 9.16 9.74 6.99
C HIS A 89 8.48 9.03 5.81
N ALA A 90 8.04 9.81 4.82
CA ALA A 90 7.36 9.28 3.65
C ALA A 90 8.34 9.03 2.50
N ILE A 91 8.19 7.89 1.83
CA ILE A 91 9.01 7.55 0.66
C ILE A 91 8.09 7.26 -0.52
N TYR A 92 8.31 7.93 -1.64
CA TYR A 92 7.67 7.57 -2.90
C TYR A 92 8.59 6.62 -3.67
N PHE A 93 8.16 5.36 -3.83
CA PHE A 93 9.03 4.29 -4.30
C PHE A 93 8.52 3.70 -5.61
N LEU A 94 9.37 3.73 -6.64
CA LEU A 94 9.04 3.22 -7.97
C LEU A 94 9.92 2.03 -8.38
N PRO A 95 9.32 0.98 -8.97
CA PRO A 95 10.09 0.04 -9.78
C PRO A 95 10.62 0.74 -11.05
N CYS A 96 11.60 0.12 -11.70
CA CYS A 96 12.25 0.68 -12.87
C CYS A 96 11.28 1.02 -14.01
N ASP A 97 10.29 0.15 -14.22
CA ASP A 97 9.26 0.28 -15.24
C ASP A 97 7.94 0.87 -14.71
N GLY A 98 7.93 1.39 -13.48
CA GLY A 98 6.77 2.03 -12.87
C GLY A 98 6.46 3.38 -13.54
N GLU A 99 5.19 3.59 -13.88
CA GLU A 99 4.67 4.91 -14.26
C GLU A 99 4.85 5.86 -13.09
N ASP A 100 5.50 7.00 -13.32
CA ASP A 100 5.64 8.05 -12.33
C ASP A 100 4.37 8.90 -12.33
N ARG A 101 3.60 8.82 -11.24
CA ARG A 101 2.40 9.64 -11.03
C ARG A 101 2.70 10.88 -10.21
N GLU A 102 3.97 11.11 -9.88
CA GLU A 102 4.47 12.32 -9.22
C GLU A 102 3.85 12.56 -7.84
N PHE A 103 3.46 11.50 -7.12
CA PHE A 103 2.78 11.65 -5.83
C PHE A 103 3.60 12.35 -4.74
N ASP A 104 4.91 12.40 -4.91
CA ASP A 104 5.85 13.15 -4.08
C ASP A 104 5.75 14.67 -4.29
N VAL A 105 5.40 15.13 -5.50
CA VAL A 105 5.41 16.57 -5.85
C VAL A 105 4.04 17.14 -6.20
N ASN A 106 3.09 16.31 -6.65
CA ASN A 106 1.73 16.74 -7.03
C ASN A 106 0.80 17.01 -5.82
N GLY A 107 1.31 16.81 -4.60
CA GLY A 107 0.60 17.08 -3.34
C GLY A 107 -0.23 15.93 -2.80
N SER A 108 -0.28 14.76 -3.47
CA SER A 108 -1.13 13.65 -3.04
C SER A 108 -0.70 13.00 -1.72
N ILE A 109 0.59 12.68 -1.57
CA ILE A 109 1.11 12.10 -0.32
C ILE A 109 0.89 13.08 0.85
N ASN A 110 1.27 14.34 0.66
CA ASN A 110 1.09 15.40 1.66
C ASN A 110 -0.39 15.58 2.06
N SER A 111 -1.33 15.54 1.10
CA SER A 111 -2.76 15.65 1.38
C SER A 111 -3.30 14.45 2.16
N SER A 112 -2.86 13.25 1.81
CA SER A 112 -3.24 11.99 2.48
C SER A 112 -2.76 11.98 3.93
N ILE A 113 -1.50 12.32 4.17
CA ILE A 113 -0.91 12.42 5.52
C ILE A 113 -1.59 13.50 6.35
N LYS A 114 -1.92 14.66 5.76
CA LYS A 114 -2.70 15.70 6.45
C LYS A 114 -4.11 15.20 6.83
N SER A 115 -4.78 14.46 5.95
CA SER A 115 -6.10 13.88 6.25
C SER A 115 -6.03 12.87 7.40
N ILE A 116 -5.00 12.01 7.41
CA ILE A 116 -4.73 11.07 8.50
C ILE A 116 -4.59 11.83 9.83
N ASN A 117 -3.77 12.88 9.88
CA ASN A 117 -3.59 13.65 11.11
C ASN A 117 -4.85 14.40 11.55
N VAL A 118 -5.66 14.91 10.61
CA VAL A 118 -6.96 15.53 10.94
C VAL A 118 -7.91 14.49 11.55
N TRP A 119 -8.01 13.31 10.95
CA TRP A 119 -8.84 12.23 11.47
C TRP A 119 -8.33 11.76 12.84
N PHE A 120 -7.03 11.54 12.98
CA PHE A 120 -6.39 11.07 14.21
C PHE A 120 -6.61 12.07 15.34
N LEU A 121 -6.39 13.36 15.10
CA LEU A 121 -6.68 14.43 16.06
C LEU A 121 -8.16 14.48 16.46
N ASN A 122 -9.08 14.23 15.53
CA ASN A 122 -10.50 14.17 15.87
C ASN A 122 -10.80 12.98 16.80
N LYS A 123 -10.17 11.82 16.59
CA LYS A 123 -10.35 10.65 17.46
C LYS A 123 -9.69 10.82 18.82
N THR A 124 -8.47 11.36 18.88
CA THR A 124 -7.70 11.52 20.12
C THR A 124 -8.02 12.79 20.90
N LYS A 125 -8.59 13.80 20.24
CA LYS A 125 -8.90 15.17 20.72
C LYS A 125 -7.70 16.08 20.97
N ASN A 126 -6.49 15.54 21.07
CA ASN A 126 -5.31 16.32 21.41
C ASN A 126 -3.98 15.77 20.86
N GLN A 127 -3.97 14.70 20.07
CA GLN A 127 -2.73 14.13 19.53
C GLN A 127 -2.75 14.06 18.00
N ILE A 128 -1.56 14.23 17.41
CA ILE A 128 -1.27 13.95 16.01
C ILE A 128 -0.09 13.00 15.90
N ILE A 129 0.04 12.35 14.74
CA ILE A 129 1.24 11.58 14.40
C ILE A 129 2.31 12.56 13.94
N ASN A 130 3.52 12.41 14.48
CA ASN A 130 4.67 13.20 14.09
C ASN A 130 5.21 12.67 12.75
N PHE A 131 4.70 13.23 11.65
CA PHE A 131 5.27 13.00 10.33
C PHE A 131 6.44 13.94 10.10
N ASP A 132 7.42 13.45 9.36
CA ASP A 132 8.57 14.23 8.96
C ASP A 132 8.18 15.37 8.00
N LYS A 133 8.78 16.53 8.19
CA LYS A 133 8.40 17.77 7.51
C LYS A 133 9.58 18.46 6.88
N SER A 134 9.35 18.98 5.69
CA SER A 134 10.23 19.90 4.99
C SER A 134 10.27 21.26 5.71
N VAL A 135 11.24 22.09 5.31
CA VAL A 135 11.39 23.48 5.77
C VAL A 135 10.13 24.33 5.51
N ASP A 136 9.32 23.96 4.50
CA ASP A 136 8.08 24.65 4.13
C ASP A 136 6.84 24.13 4.89
N ASP A 137 7.02 23.33 5.95
CA ASP A 137 5.94 22.69 6.74
C ASP A 137 5.02 21.76 5.92
N THR A 138 5.51 21.27 4.78
CA THR A 138 4.91 20.16 4.04
C THR A 138 5.53 18.84 4.47
N THR A 139 4.86 17.71 4.22
CA THR A 139 5.49 16.40 4.44
C THR A 139 6.79 16.30 3.63
N ASP A 140 7.89 15.91 4.27
CA ASP A 140 9.11 15.54 3.55
C ASP A 140 8.94 14.16 2.91
N VAL A 141 9.16 14.08 1.61
CA VAL A 141 8.96 12.87 0.81
C VAL A 141 10.22 12.58 0.00
N THR A 142 10.92 11.49 0.32
CA THR A 142 12.06 11.05 -0.49
C THR A 142 11.59 10.20 -1.67
N PHE A 143 11.95 10.59 -2.89
CA PHE A 143 11.74 9.81 -4.10
C PHE A 143 12.84 8.77 -4.29
N ILE A 144 12.45 7.51 -4.52
CA ILE A 144 13.35 6.41 -4.83
C ILE A 144 12.83 5.64 -6.04
N ARG A 145 13.68 5.49 -7.06
CA ARG A 145 13.49 4.51 -8.13
C ARG A 145 14.64 3.50 -8.11
N VAL A 146 14.34 2.23 -8.36
CA VAL A 146 15.36 1.17 -8.43
C VAL A 146 15.43 0.53 -9.82
N ASN A 147 16.56 -0.11 -10.14
CA ASN A 147 16.79 -0.84 -11.40
C ASN A 147 15.97 -2.13 -11.55
N LYS A 148 15.05 -2.42 -10.63
CA LYS A 148 14.21 -3.63 -10.62
C LYS A 148 12.82 -3.36 -11.13
N THR A 149 12.34 -4.19 -12.04
CA THR A 149 10.99 -4.09 -12.61
C THR A 149 9.93 -4.47 -11.58
N LEU A 150 8.69 -4.07 -11.82
CA LEU A 150 7.54 -4.51 -11.02
C LEU A 150 7.44 -6.03 -11.03
N LYS A 151 7.73 -6.69 -12.17
CA LYS A 151 7.74 -8.16 -12.31
C LYS A 151 8.70 -8.80 -11.33
N TRP A 152 9.87 -8.20 -11.11
CA TRP A 152 10.83 -8.67 -10.11
C TRP A 152 10.27 -8.58 -8.70
N PHE A 153 9.62 -7.47 -8.34
CA PHE A 153 8.97 -7.33 -7.02
C PHE A 153 7.91 -8.41 -6.80
N ILE A 154 7.00 -8.58 -7.76
CA ILE A 154 5.86 -9.52 -7.65
C ILE A 154 6.20 -10.98 -8.01
N LYS A 155 7.49 -11.36 -8.06
CA LYS A 155 7.90 -12.74 -8.36
C LYS A 155 7.34 -13.75 -7.35
N PHE A 156 7.34 -13.38 -6.07
CA PHE A 156 6.87 -14.21 -4.96
C PHE A 156 5.80 -13.47 -4.16
N ASN A 157 4.77 -14.19 -3.73
CA ASN A 157 3.88 -13.74 -2.67
C ASN A 157 4.41 -14.19 -1.30
N THR A 158 3.78 -13.68 -0.25
CA THR A 158 4.12 -13.98 1.15
C THR A 158 4.11 -15.48 1.49
N ASN A 159 3.17 -16.25 0.93
CA ASN A 159 3.04 -17.68 1.22
C ASN A 159 4.08 -18.52 0.47
N GLU A 160 4.47 -18.09 -0.72
CA GLU A 160 5.50 -18.76 -1.53
C GLU A 160 6.90 -18.52 -0.97
N ASN A 161 7.22 -17.27 -0.63
CA ASN A 161 8.51 -16.91 -0.03
C ASN A 161 8.42 -15.54 0.67
N SER A 162 8.10 -15.54 1.96
CA SER A 162 7.99 -14.31 2.76
C SER A 162 9.27 -13.46 2.75
N ASN A 163 10.45 -14.08 2.73
CA ASN A 163 11.75 -13.38 2.70
C ASN A 163 12.05 -12.68 1.36
N LYS A 164 11.27 -12.98 0.31
CA LYS A 164 11.42 -12.43 -1.05
C LYS A 164 10.09 -11.88 -1.59
N ASP A 165 9.08 -11.69 -0.73
CA ASP A 165 7.85 -10.98 -1.07
C ASP A 165 8.16 -9.51 -1.40
N THR A 166 7.19 -8.79 -1.98
CA THR A 166 7.38 -7.37 -2.33
C THR A 166 7.81 -6.54 -1.12
N GLY A 167 7.17 -6.76 0.03
CA GLY A 167 7.42 -5.98 1.25
C GLY A 167 8.84 -6.16 1.78
N SER A 168 9.31 -7.39 1.91
CA SER A 168 10.66 -7.71 2.38
C SER A 168 11.74 -7.29 1.40
N LYS A 169 11.46 -7.22 0.09
CA LYS A 169 12.39 -6.62 -0.88
C LYS A 169 12.52 -5.11 -0.68
N ILE A 170 11.40 -4.39 -0.58
CA ILE A 170 11.39 -2.95 -0.32
C ILE A 170 12.09 -2.65 1.01
N GLU A 171 11.78 -3.40 2.06
CA GLU A 171 12.40 -3.27 3.37
C GLU A 171 13.92 -3.40 3.30
N LYS A 172 14.44 -4.46 2.66
CA LYS A 172 15.89 -4.63 2.47
C LYS A 172 16.54 -3.47 1.72
N ILE A 173 15.85 -2.91 0.72
CA ILE A 173 16.37 -1.77 -0.05
C ILE A 173 16.50 -0.54 0.83
N ILE A 174 15.46 -0.19 1.59
CA ILE A 174 15.49 0.98 2.49
C ILE A 174 16.52 0.78 3.60
N LEU A 175 16.54 -0.40 4.25
CA LEU A 175 17.48 -0.71 5.33
C LEU A 175 18.94 -0.76 4.86
N SER A 176 19.22 -1.02 3.58
CA SER A 176 20.58 -1.01 3.03
C SER A 176 21.03 0.37 2.55
N ASN A 177 20.13 1.35 2.48
CA ASN A 177 20.39 2.71 2.01
C ASN A 177 20.10 3.75 3.11
N GLN A 178 20.43 3.43 4.36
CA GLN A 178 20.15 4.29 5.54
C GLN A 178 20.79 5.67 5.42
N ASN A 179 21.91 5.78 4.69
CA ASN A 179 22.63 7.03 4.43
C ASN A 179 21.83 8.06 3.62
N LEU A 180 20.70 7.66 3.02
CA LEU A 180 19.76 8.57 2.39
C LEU A 180 18.86 9.31 3.39
N PHE A 181 18.83 8.89 4.65
CA PHE A 181 17.93 9.42 5.66
C PHE A 181 18.73 9.98 6.84
N ASN A 182 18.44 11.21 7.22
CA ASN A 182 18.96 11.80 8.44
C ASN A 182 18.28 11.12 9.62
N ASN A 183 18.99 10.98 10.75
CA ASN A 183 18.44 10.39 11.98
C ASN A 183 17.67 9.06 11.79
N PHE A 184 18.14 8.21 10.87
CA PHE A 184 17.48 6.96 10.47
C PHE A 184 16.99 6.10 11.65
N GLU A 185 17.77 6.04 12.74
CA GLU A 185 17.42 5.29 13.94
C GLU A 185 16.14 5.80 14.64
N ASN A 186 15.87 7.09 14.59
CA ASN A 186 14.69 7.72 15.16
C ASN A 186 13.51 7.83 14.19
N LYS A 187 13.66 7.34 12.95
CA LYS A 187 12.59 7.32 11.96
C LYS A 187 11.89 5.96 11.88
N LYS A 188 10.60 6.02 11.59
CA LYS A 188 9.84 4.94 10.93
C LYS A 188 9.49 5.43 9.52
N PHE A 189 9.14 4.52 8.62
CA PHE A 189 8.91 4.87 7.23
C PHE A 189 7.54 4.39 6.76
N ILE A 190 6.86 5.23 5.97
CA ILE A 190 5.72 4.84 5.16
C ILE A 190 6.12 4.91 3.69
N ILE A 191 6.07 3.76 3.01
CA ILE A 191 6.43 3.63 1.59
C ILE A 191 5.16 3.66 0.75
N PHE A 192 5.06 4.65 -0.13
CA PHE A 192 4.07 4.69 -1.19
C PHE A 192 4.68 3.99 -2.42
N PHE A 193 4.43 2.69 -2.54
CA PHE A 193 5.00 1.88 -3.62
C PHE A 193 4.11 1.93 -4.87
N GLU A 194 4.67 2.41 -6.00
CA GLU A 194 4.06 2.37 -7.35
C GLU A 194 4.01 0.97 -7.93
N GLY A 195 3.30 0.11 -7.23
CA GLY A 195 3.19 -1.29 -7.54
C GLY A 195 2.15 -1.95 -6.66
N ARG A 196 2.23 -3.28 -6.61
CA ARG A 196 1.29 -4.13 -5.89
C ARG A 196 2.03 -5.32 -5.31
N GLU A 197 1.37 -6.00 -4.38
CA GLU A 197 1.80 -7.34 -3.98
C GLU A 197 1.34 -8.40 -4.98
N LYS A 198 2.11 -9.49 -5.10
CA LYS A 198 1.64 -10.68 -5.81
C LYS A 198 0.47 -11.27 -5.04
N ARG A 199 -0.66 -11.48 -5.72
CA ARG A 199 -1.85 -12.09 -5.12
C ARG A 199 -1.55 -13.49 -4.57
N ILE A 200 -2.13 -13.77 -3.40
CA ILE A 200 -2.19 -15.12 -2.84
C ILE A 200 -3.39 -15.88 -3.41
N SER A 201 -4.52 -15.20 -3.62
CA SER A 201 -5.74 -15.76 -4.21
C SER A 201 -6.50 -14.71 -5.04
N LEU A 202 -7.52 -15.15 -5.79
CA LEU A 202 -8.37 -14.25 -6.61
C LEU A 202 -9.12 -13.22 -5.77
N LEU A 203 -9.47 -13.57 -4.52
CA LEU A 203 -10.28 -12.76 -3.61
C LEU A 203 -9.43 -11.92 -2.65
N ASN A 204 -8.17 -12.30 -2.41
CA ASN A 204 -7.30 -11.60 -1.45
C ASN A 204 -6.44 -10.56 -2.17
N LYS A 205 -6.76 -9.29 -1.97
CA LYS A 205 -5.96 -8.14 -2.40
C LYS A 205 -5.42 -7.43 -1.16
N ALA A 206 -4.12 -7.53 -0.95
CA ALA A 206 -3.44 -6.70 0.05
C ALA A 206 -3.12 -5.32 -0.56
N CYS A 207 -3.53 -4.26 0.13
CA CYS A 207 -3.24 -2.87 -0.24
C CYS A 207 -2.27 -2.17 0.70
N GLY A 208 -2.05 -2.78 1.86
CA GLY A 208 -1.02 -2.42 2.82
C GLY A 208 -0.20 -3.63 3.21
N ARG A 209 1.00 -3.36 3.72
CA ARG A 209 1.80 -4.36 4.41
C ARG A 209 2.75 -3.69 5.40
N SER A 210 2.81 -4.24 6.59
CA SER A 210 3.70 -3.81 7.65
C SER A 210 4.24 -5.01 8.42
N ARG A 211 5.29 -4.79 9.18
CA ARG A 211 5.80 -5.74 10.18
C ARG A 211 5.49 -5.15 11.55
N HIS A 212 4.98 -5.98 12.45
CA HIS A 212 4.70 -5.56 13.81
C HIS A 212 5.96 -5.00 14.48
N ASN A 213 5.86 -3.78 15.02
CA ASN A 213 6.97 -2.99 15.56
C ASN A 213 8.17 -2.80 14.58
N GLY A 214 7.96 -3.04 13.29
CA GLY A 214 8.97 -2.92 12.24
C GLY A 214 9.32 -1.47 11.92
N LYS A 215 10.35 -1.25 11.10
CA LYS A 215 10.77 0.09 10.65
C LYS A 215 9.86 0.67 9.56
N ILE A 216 9.14 -0.18 8.83
CA ILE A 216 8.57 0.16 7.53
C ILE A 216 7.12 -0.32 7.44
N ALA A 217 6.24 0.60 7.08
CA ALA A 217 4.90 0.37 6.57
C ALA A 217 4.90 0.60 5.06
N ILE A 218 4.08 -0.14 4.31
CA ILE A 218 3.98 -0.04 2.86
C ILE A 218 2.52 0.12 2.48
N PHE A 219 2.23 1.13 1.66
CA PHE A 219 0.98 1.28 0.95
C PHE A 219 1.22 1.03 -0.54
N TYR A 220 0.46 0.10 -1.12
CA TYR A 220 0.53 -0.22 -2.54
C TYR A 220 -0.41 0.70 -3.31
N THR A 221 0.14 1.58 -4.14
CA THR A 221 -0.66 2.58 -4.85
C THR A 221 -1.32 2.02 -6.11
N ASN A 222 -0.90 0.85 -6.63
CA ASN A 222 -1.45 0.28 -7.86
C ASN A 222 -2.43 -0.87 -7.60
N GLY A 223 -3.59 -0.76 -8.25
CA GLY A 223 -4.60 -1.81 -8.30
C GLY A 223 -4.43 -2.80 -9.44
N ILE A 224 -5.31 -3.80 -9.46
CA ILE A 224 -5.49 -4.66 -10.64
C ILE A 224 -6.53 -4.06 -11.58
N ASN A 225 -7.48 -3.29 -11.05
CA ASN A 225 -8.50 -2.63 -11.86
C ASN A 225 -7.87 -1.44 -12.60
N LYS A 226 -7.72 -1.62 -13.93
CA LYS A 226 -7.16 -0.61 -14.83
C LYS A 226 -7.93 0.72 -14.81
N LYS A 227 -9.22 0.73 -14.44
CA LYS A 227 -10.06 1.94 -14.44
C LYS A 227 -9.76 2.90 -13.29
N ILE A 228 -9.45 2.37 -12.10
CA ILE A 228 -9.24 3.19 -10.89
C ILE A 228 -7.74 3.49 -10.70
N LYS A 229 -6.83 2.67 -11.27
CA LYS A 229 -5.37 2.75 -11.04
C LYS A 229 -4.98 2.84 -9.54
N SER A 230 -5.85 2.38 -8.64
CA SER A 230 -5.61 2.35 -7.17
C SER A 230 -5.83 0.95 -6.59
N CYS A 231 -5.09 0.65 -5.51
CA CYS A 231 -5.30 -0.59 -4.78
C CYS A 231 -6.61 -0.57 -3.97
N THR A 232 -7.00 0.54 -3.40
CA THR A 232 -8.29 0.68 -2.71
C THR A 232 -9.39 1.07 -3.70
N LYS A 233 -10.62 1.28 -3.21
CA LYS A 233 -11.72 1.76 -4.08
C LYS A 233 -11.62 3.25 -4.41
N ASP A 234 -10.80 3.98 -3.67
CA ASP A 234 -10.49 5.39 -3.88
C ASP A 234 -9.03 5.60 -4.34
N ASN A 235 -8.70 6.82 -4.76
CA ASN A 235 -7.32 7.23 -5.03
C ASN A 235 -6.76 7.91 -3.78
N LEU A 236 -5.42 8.03 -3.72
CA LEU A 236 -4.79 8.96 -2.78
C LEU A 236 -5.42 10.35 -2.94
N ASN A 237 -5.63 11.03 -1.82
CA ASN A 237 -6.19 12.37 -1.83
C ASN A 237 -5.40 13.28 -2.76
N ASN A 238 -6.09 14.04 -3.61
CA ASN A 238 -5.46 14.98 -4.57
C ASN A 238 -6.00 16.42 -4.44
N SER A 239 -6.85 16.72 -3.45
CA SER A 239 -7.38 18.08 -3.25
C SER A 239 -7.83 18.40 -1.80
N ILE A 240 -8.17 19.67 -1.59
CA ILE A 240 -8.44 20.41 -0.35
C ILE A 240 -9.47 19.78 0.61
N THR A 241 -10.29 18.82 0.16
CA THR A 241 -11.39 18.26 0.96
C THR A 241 -10.91 17.38 2.13
N ARG A 242 -9.62 16.99 2.17
CA ARG A 242 -8.96 16.24 3.26
C ARG A 242 -9.81 15.04 3.76
N THR A 243 -10.45 14.32 2.84
CA THR A 243 -11.34 13.21 3.18
C THR A 243 -10.55 11.99 3.61
N PHE A 244 -10.84 11.43 4.79
CA PHE A 244 -10.20 10.21 5.27
C PHE A 244 -10.85 9.00 4.60
N GLY A 245 -10.25 8.53 3.50
CA GLY A 245 -10.76 7.45 2.65
C GLY A 245 -10.19 6.07 2.98
N GLU A 246 -10.49 5.06 2.15
CA GLU A 246 -9.97 3.70 2.28
C GLU A 246 -8.43 3.67 2.13
N SER A 247 -7.89 4.54 1.27
CA SER A 247 -6.44 4.73 1.13
C SER A 247 -5.81 5.17 2.46
N GLU A 248 -6.31 6.25 3.06
CA GLU A 248 -5.79 6.77 4.33
C GLU A 248 -6.02 5.81 5.51
N GLN A 249 -7.13 5.07 5.52
CA GLN A 249 -7.38 3.99 6.48
C GLN A 249 -6.28 2.94 6.41
N THR A 250 -5.98 2.46 5.20
CA THR A 250 -4.92 1.47 4.98
C THR A 250 -3.56 2.02 5.40
N ILE A 251 -3.23 3.25 5.00
CA ILE A 251 -1.95 3.87 5.35
C ILE A 251 -1.79 3.99 6.88
N LEU A 252 -2.82 4.49 7.57
CA LEU A 252 -2.79 4.62 9.03
C LEU A 252 -2.68 3.26 9.72
N HIS A 253 -3.46 2.27 9.28
CA HIS A 253 -3.43 0.91 9.79
C HIS A 253 -2.01 0.31 9.74
N GLU A 254 -1.36 0.39 8.57
CA GLU A 254 0.00 -0.14 8.41
C GLU A 254 1.03 0.62 9.22
N ILE A 255 0.87 1.94 9.38
CA ILE A 255 1.69 2.77 10.26
C ILE A 255 1.56 2.29 11.71
N LEU A 256 0.34 2.08 12.20
CA LEU A 256 0.09 1.66 13.58
C LEU A 256 0.77 0.30 13.89
N HIS A 257 0.78 -0.64 12.94
CA HIS A 257 1.57 -1.87 13.06
C HIS A 257 3.07 -1.59 13.31
N THR A 258 3.66 -0.58 12.67
CA THR A 258 5.08 -0.22 12.92
C THR A 258 5.32 0.35 14.32
N LEU A 259 4.27 0.84 14.96
CA LEU A 259 4.28 1.33 16.34
C LEU A 259 4.02 0.22 17.36
N GLY A 260 3.86 -1.03 16.89
CA GLY A 260 3.59 -2.19 17.74
C GLY A 260 2.12 -2.35 18.11
N VAL A 261 1.21 -1.68 17.40
CA VAL A 261 -0.24 -1.80 17.63
C VAL A 261 -0.82 -2.89 16.72
N PRO A 262 -1.82 -3.68 17.18
CA PRO A 262 -2.26 -3.80 18.57
C PRO A 262 -1.22 -4.57 19.40
N PHE A 263 -1.14 -4.27 20.69
CA PHE A 263 -0.20 -4.93 21.59
C PHE A 263 -0.69 -6.34 21.96
N GLU A 264 0.23 -7.28 22.22
CA GLU A 264 -0.09 -8.66 22.62
C GLU A 264 -0.98 -8.74 23.88
N CYS A 265 -0.82 -7.78 24.79
CA CYS A 265 -1.60 -7.65 26.02
C CYS A 265 -2.99 -7.02 25.84
N GLY A 266 -3.36 -6.57 24.63
CA GLY A 266 -4.68 -6.01 24.34
C GLY A 266 -5.78 -7.08 24.46
N LYS A 267 -6.94 -6.70 24.97
CA LYS A 267 -7.99 -7.64 25.41
C LYS A 267 -8.64 -8.41 24.26
N ASN A 268 -8.93 -7.73 23.16
CA ASN A 268 -9.70 -8.24 22.04
C ASN A 268 -8.80 -8.49 20.81
N THR A 269 -7.52 -8.77 21.05
CA THR A 269 -6.53 -8.95 20.01
C THR A 269 -6.31 -10.43 19.68
N ASN A 270 -5.98 -10.71 18.43
CA ASN A 270 -5.55 -12.04 17.99
C ASN A 270 -4.09 -12.01 17.56
N PHE A 271 -3.21 -11.83 18.54
CA PHE A 271 -1.79 -11.61 18.31
C PHE A 271 -1.11 -12.80 17.59
N GLU A 272 -1.45 -14.03 17.96
CA GLU A 272 -0.81 -15.23 17.42
C GLU A 272 -1.15 -15.54 15.96
N LYS A 273 -2.27 -15.03 15.44
CA LYS A 273 -2.72 -15.35 14.06
C LYS A 273 -2.71 -14.16 13.14
N THR A 274 -3.33 -13.06 13.56
CA THR A 274 -3.61 -11.94 12.66
C THR A 274 -2.91 -10.67 13.12
N MET A 275 -2.59 -10.50 14.40
CA MET A 275 -2.14 -9.24 14.99
C MET A 275 -3.16 -8.11 14.74
N HIS A 276 -4.46 -8.40 14.84
CA HIS A 276 -5.55 -7.43 14.66
C HIS A 276 -6.51 -7.48 15.86
N VAL A 277 -7.29 -6.41 16.05
CA VAL A 277 -8.45 -6.46 16.95
C VAL A 277 -9.62 -7.19 16.31
N LEU A 278 -10.47 -7.80 17.13
CA LEU A 278 -11.56 -8.68 16.68
C LEU A 278 -12.96 -8.17 17.03
N ASP A 279 -13.08 -7.26 17.99
CA ASP A 279 -14.34 -6.87 18.61
C ASP A 279 -15.19 -5.92 17.74
N ASN A 280 -14.56 -5.07 16.93
CA ASN A 280 -15.29 -4.17 16.02
C ASN A 280 -14.62 -4.03 14.65
N LYS A 281 -15.42 -4.19 13.58
CA LYS A 281 -14.98 -4.01 12.18
C LYS A 281 -14.67 -2.56 11.82
N ASP A 282 -15.27 -1.60 12.54
CA ASP A 282 -15.11 -0.17 12.29
C ASP A 282 -13.92 0.43 13.07
N ASP A 283 -13.18 -0.43 13.77
CA ASP A 283 -11.88 -0.14 14.36
C ASP A 283 -10.77 -0.14 13.30
N ILE A 284 -9.87 0.86 13.37
CA ILE A 284 -8.78 1.00 12.40
C ILE A 284 -7.84 -0.20 12.38
N MET A 285 -7.63 -0.91 13.49
CA MET A 285 -6.77 -2.10 13.59
C MET A 285 -7.52 -3.42 13.43
N ASN A 286 -8.77 -3.39 12.98
CA ASN A 286 -9.44 -4.58 12.50
C ASN A 286 -8.84 -5.02 11.15
N ASN A 287 -8.99 -6.30 10.79
CA ASN A 287 -8.44 -6.84 9.54
C ASN A 287 -9.07 -6.25 8.26
N VAL A 288 -10.22 -5.56 8.37
CA VAL A 288 -10.83 -4.81 7.26
C VAL A 288 -10.47 -3.33 7.25
N SER A 289 -9.72 -2.85 8.25
CA SER A 289 -9.29 -1.46 8.44
C SER A 289 -10.45 -0.46 8.52
N GLY A 290 -11.18 -0.47 9.64
CA GLY A 290 -12.30 0.43 9.88
C GLY A 290 -11.91 1.91 10.03
N SER A 291 -12.90 2.81 10.11
CA SER A 291 -12.66 4.27 10.17
C SER A 291 -13.49 5.03 11.20
N LEU A 292 -14.35 4.33 11.94
CA LEU A 292 -15.19 4.97 12.94
C LEU A 292 -14.47 5.10 14.28
N TYR A 293 -13.57 4.18 14.60
CA TYR A 293 -12.84 4.14 15.87
C TYR A 293 -11.33 4.10 15.66
N LEU A 294 -10.60 4.82 16.52
CA LEU A 294 -9.16 4.61 16.66
C LEU A 294 -8.91 3.35 17.48
N ASP A 295 -9.64 3.14 18.57
CA ASP A 295 -9.64 1.95 19.42
C ASP A 295 -11.08 1.84 19.95
N TYR A 296 -11.81 0.79 19.56
CA TYR A 296 -13.20 0.61 19.97
C TYR A 296 -13.26 0.41 21.48
N ASN A 297 -14.08 1.21 22.16
CA ASN A 297 -14.12 1.30 23.63
C ASN A 297 -12.82 1.76 24.31
N ASN A 298 -11.73 2.04 23.58
CA ASN A 298 -10.41 2.36 24.11
C ASN A 298 -9.98 1.32 25.15
N ASP A 299 -10.00 0.03 24.80
CA ASP A 299 -9.66 -1.03 25.74
C ASP A 299 -8.66 -2.05 25.23
N ASP A 300 -8.04 -1.79 24.06
CA ASP A 300 -7.04 -2.65 23.45
C ASP A 300 -5.63 -2.05 23.39
N TYR A 301 -5.47 -0.80 22.92
CA TYR A 301 -4.13 -0.24 22.65
C TYR A 301 -4.02 1.28 22.74
N TYR A 302 -5.10 2.03 22.93
CA TYR A 302 -5.07 3.48 23.11
C TYR A 302 -5.89 3.89 24.34
N LYS A 303 -5.24 4.47 25.36
CA LYS A 303 -5.86 4.90 26.64
C LYS A 303 -6.67 3.79 27.34
N HIS A 304 -6.15 2.57 27.32
CA HIS A 304 -6.88 1.35 27.69
C HIS A 304 -6.76 0.95 29.15
N ASN A 305 -5.91 1.63 29.94
CA ASN A 305 -5.70 1.37 31.37
C ASN A 305 -5.30 -0.08 31.72
N ILE A 306 -4.81 -0.88 30.77
CA ILE A 306 -4.32 -2.23 31.05
C ILE A 306 -2.95 -2.11 31.72
N THR A 307 -2.81 -2.65 32.93
CA THR A 307 -1.56 -2.62 33.68
C THR A 307 -0.46 -3.41 32.97
N ASN A 308 0.77 -2.88 32.96
CA ASN A 308 1.95 -3.48 32.31
C ASN A 308 1.81 -3.73 30.81
N CYS A 309 0.91 -3.01 30.14
CA CYS A 309 0.73 -3.07 28.69
C CYS A 309 1.15 -1.72 28.09
N PRO A 310 1.93 -1.70 26.98
CA PRO A 310 2.22 -0.45 26.28
C PRO A 310 0.93 0.23 25.84
N ASP A 311 0.95 1.55 25.73
CA ASP A 311 -0.22 2.35 25.31
C ASP A 311 0.22 3.28 24.18
N LEU A 312 -0.50 3.25 23.05
CA LEU A 312 -0.25 4.08 21.89
C LEU A 312 -0.24 5.57 22.27
N PHE A 313 -1.04 5.97 23.26
CA PHE A 313 -1.07 7.34 23.78
C PHE A 313 0.33 7.85 24.21
N ASN A 314 1.20 6.95 24.67
CA ASN A 314 2.56 7.26 25.13
C ASN A 314 3.63 7.09 24.05
N SER A 315 3.24 6.85 22.79
CA SER A 315 4.19 6.65 21.70
C SER A 315 5.01 7.91 21.42
N LYS A 316 6.33 7.74 21.30
CA LYS A 316 7.29 8.81 20.95
C LYS A 316 7.10 9.38 19.53
N PHE A 317 6.28 8.73 18.71
CA PHE A 317 5.90 9.18 17.36
C PHE A 317 4.60 9.98 17.35
N LEU A 318 4.00 10.24 18.52
CA LEU A 318 2.85 11.13 18.66
C LEU A 318 3.26 12.44 19.31
N GLU A 319 2.65 13.52 18.85
CA GLU A 319 2.79 14.84 19.44
C GLU A 319 1.46 15.27 20.05
N THR A 320 1.51 15.82 21.27
CA THR A 320 0.33 16.40 21.92
C THR A 320 0.22 17.88 21.58
N ILE A 321 -0.87 18.26 20.93
CA ILE A 321 -1.19 19.65 20.63
C ILE A 321 -1.76 20.29 21.90
N LYS A 322 -1.03 21.28 22.45
CA LYS A 322 -1.55 22.13 23.52
C LYS A 322 -2.58 23.09 22.90
N LYS A 323 -3.80 23.07 23.44
CA LYS A 323 -4.84 24.03 23.07
C LYS A 323 -4.57 25.40 23.63
#